data_AF-A0A2L1U437-F1
#
_entry.id   AF-A0A2L1U437-F1
#
_cell.length_a   1.000
_cell.length_b   1.000
_cell.length_c   1.000
_cell.angle_alpha   90.00
_cell.angle_beta   90.00
_cell.angle_gamma   90.00
#
_symmetry.space_group_name_H-M   'P 1'
#
loop_
_entity.id
_entity.type
_entity.pdbx_description
1 polymer ?
#
loop_
_entity_poly.entity_id
_entity_poly.type
_entity_poly.pdbx_seq_one_letter_code
_entity_poly.pdbx_strand_id
1 'polypeptide(L)'
;MSIKYNPHLGYEDEMITAYEKMVHSVARKYRSCIGAGLDYDDLVSVGMIGLIQAFRNYDPDRFNGKVTSFSTYAMPMIKWSIQRFLRDKRFTVRVPRSIQEKLTVIRKQGWDQESAESIAERTGWKLSEIREVQRHIAGWSVASLDQAWLNSNKPDEEVTMLDMLPAMTDFTPVHVQDFLSVLKPEERAVLELRMQDQTQTEIAEGLGKSQVYVSRILKKIKDKYTQFQAGTLKNLKREAINMSRGRGNQMVSNPGIEWFVDEVVQTNPTIGLNSQGMYFNQRAVQQIGCKAGQCVQIGYDAAGPRLIIQVSDNGLKLRVQKSDKNGTLRITNKRLTGWLRQKKVPISKRYALQADTDSGFYYIELSRHA
;
A
#
# COMPACT_ATOMS: atom_id res chain seq x y z
N MET A 1 -36.43 -35.70 -18.47
CA MET A 1 -34.96 -35.84 -18.28
C MET A 1 -34.41 -36.60 -19.47
N SER A 2 -33.46 -36.03 -20.20
CA SER A 2 -32.80 -36.75 -21.30
C SER A 2 -31.98 -37.87 -20.67
N ILE A 3 -32.43 -39.12 -20.84
CA ILE A 3 -31.71 -40.31 -20.37
C ILE A 3 -30.45 -40.41 -21.25
N LYS A 4 -29.29 -40.20 -20.64
CA LYS A 4 -28.01 -40.22 -21.36
C LYS A 4 -27.46 -41.64 -21.31
N TYR A 5 -27.42 -42.26 -22.48
CA TYR A 5 -26.98 -43.63 -22.70
C TYR A 5 -25.74 -43.64 -23.58
N ASN A 6 -24.74 -44.43 -23.22
CA ASN A 6 -23.56 -44.71 -24.04
C ASN A 6 -23.63 -46.17 -24.54
N PRO A 7 -23.52 -46.43 -25.86
CA PRO A 7 -23.60 -47.78 -26.44
C PRO A 7 -22.66 -48.83 -25.83
N HIS A 8 -21.50 -48.39 -25.30
CA HIS A 8 -20.48 -49.28 -24.76
C HIS A 8 -20.50 -49.38 -23.22
N LEU A 9 -21.19 -48.47 -22.54
CA LEU A 9 -21.14 -48.34 -21.07
C LEU A 9 -22.51 -48.39 -20.39
N GLY A 10 -23.61 -48.33 -21.14
CA GLY A 10 -24.96 -48.35 -20.58
C GLY A 10 -25.47 -46.97 -20.15
N TYR A 11 -26.22 -46.91 -19.05
CA TYR A 11 -26.82 -45.68 -18.53
C TYR A 11 -25.84 -44.84 -17.71
N GLU A 12 -25.92 -43.51 -17.83
CA GLU A 12 -25.04 -42.55 -17.14
C GLU A 12 -25.06 -42.74 -15.61
N ASP A 13 -26.24 -42.92 -15.01
CA ASP A 13 -26.40 -42.99 -13.54
C ASP A 13 -25.72 -44.22 -12.93
N GLU A 14 -25.89 -45.40 -13.52
CA GLU A 14 -25.26 -46.65 -13.06
C GLU A 14 -23.73 -46.54 -13.10
N MET A 15 -23.21 -45.93 -14.17
CA MET A 15 -21.77 -45.70 -14.36
C MET A 15 -21.21 -44.66 -13.39
N ILE A 16 -21.94 -43.58 -13.13
CA ILE A 16 -21.56 -42.57 -12.14
C ILE A 16 -21.39 -43.22 -10.76
N THR A 17 -22.37 -44.02 -10.31
CA THR A 17 -22.30 -44.72 -9.02
C THR A 17 -21.17 -45.75 -8.98
N ALA A 18 -20.96 -46.51 -10.04
CA ALA A 18 -19.90 -47.53 -10.10
C ALA A 18 -18.48 -46.94 -9.97
N TYR A 19 -18.26 -45.74 -10.54
CA TYR A 19 -16.92 -45.11 -10.61
C TYR A 19 -16.70 -43.97 -9.61
N GLU A 20 -17.67 -43.67 -8.73
CA GLU A 20 -17.57 -42.64 -7.70
C GLU A 20 -16.31 -42.80 -6.82
N LYS A 21 -16.02 -44.02 -6.36
CA LYS A 21 -14.81 -44.32 -5.56
C LYS A 21 -13.51 -43.98 -6.28
N MET A 22 -13.48 -44.11 -7.61
CA MET A 22 -12.32 -43.72 -8.42
C MET A 22 -12.13 -42.20 -8.41
N VAL A 23 -13.22 -41.44 -8.50
CA VAL A 23 -13.17 -39.97 -8.39
C VAL A 23 -12.61 -39.57 -7.03
N HIS A 24 -13.10 -40.15 -5.92
CA HIS A 24 -12.56 -39.91 -4.59
C HIS A 24 -11.06 -40.23 -4.48
N SER A 25 -10.62 -41.35 -5.08
CA SER A 25 -9.22 -41.76 -5.12
C SER A 25 -8.32 -40.73 -5.84
N VAL A 26 -8.80 -40.18 -6.95
CA VAL A 26 -8.08 -39.12 -7.67
C VAL A 26 -8.09 -37.81 -6.88
N ALA A 27 -9.26 -37.38 -6.38
CA ALA A 27 -9.42 -36.14 -5.62
C ALA A 27 -8.56 -36.11 -4.35
N ARG A 28 -8.41 -37.24 -3.66
CA ARG A 28 -7.60 -37.34 -2.44
C ARG A 28 -6.13 -36.94 -2.66
N LYS A 29 -5.59 -37.16 -3.85
CA LYS A 29 -4.21 -36.76 -4.22
C LYS A 29 -4.03 -35.24 -4.28
N TYR A 30 -5.12 -34.48 -4.40
CA TYR A 30 -5.12 -33.03 -4.50
C TYR A 30 -5.62 -32.34 -3.23
N ARG A 31 -5.85 -33.09 -2.14
CA ARG A 31 -6.35 -32.53 -0.87
C ARG A 31 -5.42 -31.47 -0.29
N SER A 32 -4.11 -31.63 -0.42
CA SER A 32 -3.11 -30.64 0.00
C SER A 32 -3.05 -29.40 -0.89
N CYS A 33 -3.67 -29.45 -2.08
CA CYS A 33 -3.75 -28.33 -3.02
C CYS A 33 -5.01 -27.48 -2.83
N ILE A 34 -5.88 -27.86 -1.90
CA ILE A 34 -7.07 -27.10 -1.51
C ILE A 34 -6.61 -25.75 -0.94
N GLY A 35 -7.14 -24.68 -1.52
CA GLY A 35 -6.85 -23.30 -1.14
C GLY A 35 -8.01 -22.68 -0.35
N ALA A 36 -7.90 -21.38 -0.10
CA ALA A 36 -8.85 -20.66 0.74
C ALA A 36 -10.30 -20.79 0.24
N GLY A 37 -11.16 -21.33 1.10
CA GLY A 37 -12.60 -21.44 0.88
C GLY A 37 -13.04 -22.57 -0.07
N LEU A 38 -12.17 -23.51 -0.40
CA LEU A 38 -12.53 -24.72 -1.13
C LEU A 38 -12.55 -25.92 -0.18
N ASP A 39 -13.46 -26.85 -0.44
CA ASP A 39 -13.59 -28.08 0.32
C ASP A 39 -13.23 -29.31 -0.52
N TYR A 40 -13.08 -30.45 0.17
CA TYR A 40 -12.83 -31.73 -0.50
C TYR A 40 -13.98 -32.09 -1.45
N ASP A 41 -15.21 -31.77 -1.06
CA ASP A 41 -16.42 -32.08 -1.83
C ASP A 41 -16.50 -31.27 -3.14
N ASP A 42 -15.87 -30.09 -3.19
CA ASP A 42 -15.70 -29.34 -4.45
C ASP A 42 -14.82 -30.11 -5.43
N LEU A 43 -13.73 -30.71 -4.95
CA LEU A 43 -12.84 -31.52 -5.80
C LEU A 43 -13.53 -32.77 -6.32
N VAL A 44 -14.35 -33.41 -5.47
CA VAL A 44 -15.15 -34.58 -5.86
C VAL A 44 -16.17 -34.17 -6.92
N SER A 45 -16.90 -33.08 -6.70
CA SER A 45 -17.91 -32.56 -7.63
C SER A 45 -17.31 -32.25 -9.00
N VAL A 46 -16.17 -31.55 -9.04
CA VAL A 46 -15.46 -31.26 -10.29
C VAL A 46 -14.91 -32.53 -10.93
N GLY A 47 -14.40 -33.46 -10.13
CA GLY A 47 -13.97 -34.77 -10.61
C GLY A 47 -15.13 -35.54 -11.25
N MET A 48 -16.33 -35.44 -10.70
CA MET A 48 -17.55 -36.05 -11.24
C MET A 48 -17.93 -35.45 -12.59
N ILE A 49 -17.78 -34.14 -12.76
CA ILE A 49 -17.96 -33.50 -14.08
C ILE A 49 -16.98 -34.10 -15.11
N GLY A 50 -15.73 -34.33 -14.70
CA GLY A 50 -14.73 -34.99 -15.54
C GLY A 50 -15.09 -36.43 -15.89
N LEU A 51 -15.65 -37.19 -14.95
CA LEU A 51 -16.17 -38.54 -15.16
C LEU A 51 -17.34 -38.56 -16.14
N ILE A 52 -18.29 -37.63 -16.00
CA ILE A 52 -19.45 -37.48 -16.89
C ILE A 52 -18.99 -37.15 -18.31
N GLN A 53 -18.02 -36.24 -18.46
CA GLN A 53 -17.42 -35.94 -19.76
C GLN A 53 -16.69 -37.15 -20.35
N ALA A 54 -16.04 -37.95 -19.52
CA ALA A 54 -15.44 -39.20 -19.96
C ALA A 54 -16.48 -40.21 -20.44
N PHE A 55 -17.57 -40.39 -19.69
CA PHE A 55 -18.66 -41.28 -20.07
C PHE A 55 -19.25 -40.88 -21.43
N ARG A 56 -19.50 -39.59 -21.66
CA ARG A 56 -20.12 -39.12 -22.91
C ARG A 56 -19.24 -39.25 -24.14
N ASN A 57 -17.92 -39.20 -23.98
CA ASN A 57 -16.96 -39.21 -25.08
C ASN A 57 -16.23 -40.55 -25.26
N TYR A 58 -16.50 -41.54 -24.40
CA TYR A 58 -15.85 -42.84 -24.48
C TYR A 58 -16.39 -43.63 -25.67
N ASP A 59 -15.48 -43.99 -26.55
CA ASP A 59 -15.70 -44.79 -27.74
C ASP A 59 -14.45 -45.68 -27.92
N PRO A 60 -14.51 -46.98 -27.54
CA PRO A 60 -13.37 -47.89 -27.60
C PRO A 60 -12.90 -48.16 -29.03
N ASP A 61 -13.80 -48.08 -30.01
CA ASP A 61 -13.52 -48.38 -31.41
C ASP A 61 -12.60 -47.33 -32.04
N ARG A 62 -12.66 -46.08 -31.55
CA ARG A 62 -11.75 -44.99 -31.97
C ARG A 62 -10.29 -45.21 -31.61
N PHE A 63 -9.98 -46.09 -30.66
CA PHE A 63 -8.61 -46.25 -30.15
C PHE A 63 -7.84 -47.40 -30.80
N ASN A 64 -8.36 -48.02 -31.87
CA ASN A 64 -7.72 -49.15 -32.57
C ASN A 64 -7.22 -50.24 -31.58
N GLY A 65 -8.00 -50.52 -30.53
CA GLY A 65 -7.67 -51.51 -29.50
C GLY A 65 -6.66 -51.07 -28.42
N LYS A 66 -6.13 -49.84 -28.44
CA LYS A 66 -5.13 -49.35 -27.46
C LYS A 66 -5.69 -48.97 -26.09
N VAL A 67 -6.98 -48.67 -25.99
CA VAL A 67 -7.62 -48.27 -24.72
C VAL A 67 -8.85 -49.14 -24.49
N THR A 68 -8.65 -50.24 -23.77
CA THR A 68 -9.69 -51.27 -23.61
C THR A 68 -10.64 -51.01 -22.44
N SER A 69 -10.19 -50.30 -21.39
CA SER A 69 -10.99 -50.07 -20.19
C SER A 69 -11.41 -48.60 -20.02
N PHE A 70 -12.65 -48.38 -19.61
CA PHE A 70 -13.17 -47.05 -19.30
C PHE A 70 -12.39 -46.35 -18.20
N SER A 71 -11.92 -47.07 -17.18
CA SER A 71 -11.14 -46.49 -16.07
C SER A 71 -9.82 -45.88 -16.54
N THR A 72 -9.13 -46.54 -17.48
CA THR A 72 -7.90 -46.01 -18.10
C THR A 72 -8.16 -44.70 -18.84
N TYR A 73 -9.32 -44.58 -19.50
CA TYR A 73 -9.72 -43.38 -20.24
C TYR A 73 -10.21 -42.23 -19.34
N ALA A 74 -11.03 -42.56 -18.33
CA ALA A 74 -11.66 -41.58 -17.45
C ALA A 74 -10.67 -40.94 -16.47
N MET A 75 -9.67 -41.68 -15.99
CA MET A 75 -8.75 -41.20 -14.96
C MET A 75 -7.96 -39.93 -15.38
N PRO A 76 -7.38 -39.84 -16.59
CA PRO A 76 -6.79 -38.60 -17.10
C PRO A 76 -7.77 -37.42 -17.17
N MET A 77 -9.04 -37.66 -17.53
CA MET A 77 -10.05 -36.59 -17.62
C MET A 77 -10.52 -36.08 -16.27
N ILE A 78 -10.74 -36.97 -15.30
CA ILE A 78 -11.03 -36.60 -13.91
C ILE A 78 -9.86 -35.78 -13.35
N LYS A 79 -8.64 -36.27 -13.54
CA LYS A 79 -7.42 -35.57 -13.12
C LYS A 79 -7.33 -34.17 -13.74
N TRP A 80 -7.54 -34.07 -15.05
CA TRP A 80 -7.47 -32.79 -15.77
C TRP A 80 -8.52 -31.80 -15.27
N SER A 81 -9.75 -32.28 -15.02
CA SER A 81 -10.86 -31.44 -14.55
C SER A 81 -10.53 -30.83 -13.18
N ILE A 82 -10.04 -31.64 -12.24
CA ILE A 82 -9.61 -31.20 -10.91
C ILE A 82 -8.43 -30.22 -11.01
N GLN A 83 -7.41 -30.55 -11.80
CA GLN A 83 -6.23 -29.68 -11.97
C GLN A 83 -6.60 -28.33 -12.61
N ARG A 84 -7.49 -28.33 -13.60
CA ARG A 84 -7.99 -27.11 -14.25
C ARG A 84 -8.74 -26.25 -13.24
N PHE A 85 -9.65 -26.84 -12.46
CA PHE A 85 -10.40 -26.10 -11.44
C PHE A 85 -9.48 -25.49 -10.39
N LEU A 86 -8.55 -26.27 -9.83
CA LEU A 86 -7.58 -25.76 -8.85
C LEU A 86 -6.71 -24.65 -9.44
N ARG A 87 -6.30 -24.74 -10.71
CA ARG A 87 -5.55 -23.66 -11.36
C ARG A 87 -6.33 -22.34 -11.41
N ASP A 88 -7.63 -22.44 -11.68
CA ASP A 88 -8.47 -21.28 -11.98
C ASP A 88 -9.16 -20.71 -10.72
N LYS A 89 -9.36 -21.52 -9.67
CA LYS A 89 -10.22 -21.21 -8.51
C LYS A 89 -9.56 -21.39 -7.13
N ARG A 90 -8.35 -21.95 -7.02
CA ARG A 90 -7.70 -22.16 -5.70
C ARG A 90 -7.32 -20.88 -4.95
N PHE A 91 -7.34 -19.74 -5.64
CA PHE A 91 -6.87 -18.47 -5.09
C PHE A 91 -8.03 -17.53 -4.84
N THR A 92 -8.07 -16.97 -3.63
CA THR A 92 -9.00 -15.88 -3.26
C THR A 92 -8.84 -14.67 -4.19
N VAL A 93 -7.58 -14.33 -4.52
CA VAL A 93 -7.26 -13.29 -5.50
C VAL A 93 -6.66 -13.95 -6.73
N ARG A 94 -7.29 -13.76 -7.89
CA ARG A 94 -6.86 -14.39 -9.15
C ARG A 94 -5.46 -13.92 -9.55
N VAL A 95 -4.50 -14.85 -9.57
CA VAL A 95 -3.13 -14.59 -10.01
C VAL A 95 -2.98 -14.86 -11.52
N PRO A 96 -2.36 -13.97 -12.31
CA PRO A 96 -2.06 -14.18 -13.72
C PRO A 96 -1.31 -15.49 -14.00
N ARG A 97 -1.59 -16.11 -15.14
CA ARG A 97 -1.06 -17.45 -15.50
C ARG A 97 0.46 -17.49 -15.59
N SER A 98 1.08 -16.47 -16.20
CA SER A 98 2.54 -16.36 -16.34
C SER A 98 3.25 -16.39 -14.98
N ILE A 99 2.63 -15.80 -13.97
CA ILE A 99 3.15 -15.76 -12.59
C ILE A 99 3.01 -17.13 -11.95
N GLN A 100 1.86 -17.82 -12.10
CA GLN A 100 1.64 -19.15 -11.54
C GLN A 100 2.62 -20.21 -12.08
N GLU A 101 2.94 -20.16 -13.37
CA GLU A 101 3.86 -21.09 -14.02
C GLU A 101 5.28 -20.92 -13.47
N LYS A 102 5.79 -19.68 -13.42
CA LYS A 102 7.10 -19.36 -12.83
C LYS A 102 7.20 -19.77 -11.37
N LEU A 103 6.12 -19.53 -10.64
CA LEU A 103 6.01 -19.87 -9.22
C LEU A 103 6.05 -21.37 -8.95
N THR A 104 5.45 -22.17 -9.83
CA THR A 104 5.50 -23.63 -9.74
C THR A 104 6.93 -24.14 -9.93
N VAL A 105 7.70 -23.53 -10.83
CA VAL A 105 9.12 -23.84 -11.03
C VAL A 105 9.94 -23.47 -9.79
N ILE A 106 9.80 -22.24 -9.28
CA ILE A 106 10.50 -21.76 -8.09
C ILE A 106 10.28 -22.71 -6.90
N ARG A 107 9.03 -23.10 -6.64
CA ARG A 107 8.68 -24.03 -5.55
C ARG A 107 9.22 -25.44 -5.76
N LYS A 108 9.12 -25.96 -6.99
CA LYS A 108 9.63 -27.29 -7.32
C LYS A 108 11.14 -27.39 -7.09
N GLN A 109 11.85 -26.28 -7.26
CA GLN A 109 13.29 -26.20 -7.05
C GLN A 109 13.69 -25.72 -5.65
N GLY A 110 12.72 -25.35 -4.79
CA GLY A 110 12.98 -24.85 -3.44
C GLY A 110 13.58 -23.44 -3.39
N TRP A 111 13.41 -22.61 -4.43
CA TRP A 111 13.98 -21.27 -4.51
C TRP A 111 13.14 -20.18 -3.85
N ASP A 112 12.21 -20.54 -2.95
CA ASP A 112 11.26 -19.61 -2.34
C ASP A 112 11.94 -18.49 -1.53
N GLN A 113 13.14 -18.76 -1.00
CA GLN A 113 13.93 -17.82 -0.16
C GLN A 113 15.15 -17.25 -0.90
N GLU A 114 15.38 -17.62 -2.17
CA GLU A 114 16.53 -17.13 -2.93
C GLU A 114 16.31 -15.71 -3.44
N SER A 115 17.41 -15.00 -3.70
CA SER A 115 17.35 -13.65 -4.27
C SER A 115 16.80 -13.66 -5.70
N ALA A 116 16.09 -12.60 -6.07
CA ALA A 116 15.55 -12.46 -7.42
C ALA A 116 16.66 -12.54 -8.49
N GLU A 117 17.84 -12.04 -8.14
CA GLU A 117 19.03 -12.02 -8.98
C GLU A 117 19.56 -13.44 -9.24
N SER A 118 19.62 -14.30 -8.22
CA SER A 118 20.08 -15.69 -8.41
C SER A 118 19.11 -16.52 -9.23
N ILE A 119 17.80 -16.32 -9.02
CA ILE A 119 16.76 -16.96 -9.82
C ILE A 119 16.85 -16.49 -11.28
N ALA A 120 17.11 -15.20 -11.52
CA ALA A 120 17.25 -14.64 -12.87
C ALA A 120 18.44 -15.27 -13.62
N GLU A 121 19.57 -15.43 -12.94
CA GLU A 121 20.79 -16.03 -13.51
C GLU A 121 20.56 -17.49 -13.91
N ARG A 122 19.85 -18.28 -13.09
CA ARG A 122 19.57 -19.69 -13.37
C ARG A 122 18.49 -19.92 -14.42
N THR A 123 17.51 -19.03 -14.51
CA THR A 123 16.31 -19.22 -15.38
C THR A 123 16.35 -18.41 -16.66
N GLY A 124 17.19 -17.37 -16.73
CA GLY A 124 17.19 -16.40 -17.82
C GLY A 124 15.96 -15.47 -17.84
N TRP A 125 15.10 -15.50 -16.81
CA TRP A 125 13.93 -14.63 -16.75
C TRP A 125 14.30 -13.19 -16.38
N LYS A 126 13.44 -12.23 -16.76
CA LYS A 126 13.66 -10.83 -16.42
C LYS A 126 13.51 -10.63 -14.91
N LEU A 127 14.44 -9.90 -14.32
CA LEU A 127 14.45 -9.58 -12.88
C LEU A 127 13.13 -8.94 -12.40
N SER A 128 12.52 -8.09 -13.24
CA SER A 128 11.23 -7.46 -12.93
C SER A 128 10.10 -8.47 -12.74
N GLU A 129 10.08 -9.53 -13.55
CA GLU A 129 9.05 -10.57 -13.49
C GLU A 129 9.23 -11.46 -12.27
N ILE A 130 10.49 -11.76 -11.89
CA ILE A 130 10.77 -12.56 -10.69
C ILE A 130 10.37 -11.79 -9.43
N ARG A 131 10.67 -10.48 -9.36
CA ARG A 131 10.24 -9.62 -8.25
C ARG A 131 8.72 -9.51 -8.16
N GLU A 132 8.02 -9.53 -9.29
CA GLU A 132 6.57 -9.62 -9.33
C GLU A 132 6.06 -10.96 -8.76
N VAL A 133 6.65 -12.08 -9.19
CA VAL A 133 6.32 -13.40 -8.66
C VAL A 133 6.55 -13.46 -7.14
N GLN A 134 7.69 -13.00 -6.64
CA GLN A 134 8.01 -12.99 -5.21
C GLN A 134 7.05 -12.12 -4.38
N ARG A 135 6.59 -10.98 -4.91
CA ARG A 135 5.54 -10.18 -4.25
C ARG A 135 4.23 -10.95 -4.12
N HIS A 136 3.87 -11.73 -5.14
CA HIS A 136 2.69 -12.61 -5.07
C HIS A 136 2.88 -13.79 -4.11
N ILE A 137 4.12 -14.26 -3.87
CA ILE A 137 4.42 -15.26 -2.83
C ILE A 137 4.17 -14.67 -1.45
N ALA A 138 4.65 -13.46 -1.17
CA ALA A 138 4.48 -12.80 0.12
C ALA A 138 2.99 -12.50 0.43
N GLY A 139 2.19 -12.21 -0.59
CA GLY A 139 0.74 -12.01 -0.47
C GLY A 139 -0.12 -13.28 -0.58
N TRP A 140 0.49 -14.48 -0.54
CA TRP A 140 -0.20 -15.74 -0.82
C TRP A 140 -1.24 -16.10 0.26
N SER A 141 -0.97 -15.80 1.53
CA SER A 141 -1.91 -16.07 2.62
C SER A 141 -2.79 -14.86 2.86
N VAL A 142 -4.06 -14.94 2.46
CA VAL A 142 -5.08 -14.02 2.98
C VAL A 142 -5.44 -14.50 4.39
N ALA A 143 -5.30 -13.61 5.36
CA ALA A 143 -5.73 -13.89 6.73
C ALA A 143 -7.22 -13.54 6.89
N SER A 144 -7.93 -14.28 7.74
CA SER A 144 -9.33 -13.98 8.04
C SER A 144 -9.40 -12.70 8.87
N LEU A 145 -10.26 -11.76 8.48
CA LEU A 145 -10.50 -10.55 9.28
C LEU A 145 -11.20 -10.87 10.60
N ASP A 146 -11.98 -11.95 10.64
CA ASP A 146 -12.65 -12.47 11.83
C ASP A 146 -11.71 -13.29 12.73
N GLN A 147 -10.43 -13.43 12.36
CA GLN A 147 -9.47 -14.13 13.20
C GLN A 147 -9.30 -13.37 14.52
N ALA A 148 -9.66 -14.02 15.63
CA ALA A 148 -9.47 -13.49 16.96
C ALA A 148 -7.98 -13.25 17.25
N TRP A 149 -7.67 -12.06 17.74
CA TRP A 149 -6.36 -11.69 18.22
C TRP A 149 -6.32 -11.85 19.73
N LEU A 150 -5.54 -12.82 20.20
CA LEU A 150 -5.34 -13.05 21.63
C LEU A 150 -4.54 -11.88 22.23
N ASN A 151 -5.24 -10.92 22.82
CA ASN A 151 -4.62 -9.82 23.57
C ASN A 151 -4.25 -10.32 24.98
N SER A 152 -2.95 -10.36 25.28
CA SER A 152 -2.44 -10.84 26.58
C SER A 152 -2.89 -10.01 27.79
N ASN A 153 -3.44 -8.80 27.57
CA ASN A 153 -3.79 -7.86 28.63
C ASN A 153 -5.30 -7.82 28.98
N LYS A 154 -6.17 -8.49 28.21
CA LYS A 154 -7.60 -8.62 28.50
C LYS A 154 -8.18 -9.90 27.85
N PRO A 155 -8.31 -11.00 28.60
CA PRO A 155 -8.78 -12.27 28.04
C PRO A 155 -10.28 -12.31 27.68
N ASP A 156 -11.09 -11.37 28.19
CA ASP A 156 -12.55 -11.34 27.97
C ASP A 156 -13.01 -10.51 26.75
N GLU A 157 -12.11 -9.79 26.07
CA GLU A 157 -12.42 -9.06 24.83
C GLU A 157 -11.84 -9.84 23.63
N GLU A 158 -12.71 -10.54 22.89
CA GLU A 158 -12.36 -11.09 21.57
C GLU A 158 -12.22 -9.93 20.58
N VAL A 159 -11.00 -9.40 20.45
CA VAL A 159 -10.67 -8.39 19.43
C VAL A 159 -10.36 -9.14 18.15
N THR A 160 -11.05 -8.84 17.05
CA THR A 160 -10.75 -9.43 15.74
C THR A 160 -9.65 -8.66 15.01
N MET A 161 -9.08 -9.25 13.96
CA MET A 161 -8.18 -8.51 13.06
C MET A 161 -8.87 -7.32 12.39
N LEU A 162 -10.17 -7.41 12.14
CA LEU A 162 -10.98 -6.31 11.60
C LEU A 162 -10.98 -5.09 12.53
N ASP A 163 -11.13 -5.30 13.83
CA ASP A 163 -11.21 -4.24 14.84
C ASP A 163 -9.89 -3.47 14.99
N MET A 164 -8.77 -4.11 14.65
CA MET A 164 -7.44 -3.50 14.67
C MET A 164 -7.11 -2.74 13.39
N LEU A 165 -7.84 -2.97 12.30
CA LEU A 165 -7.66 -2.15 11.11
C LEU A 165 -8.08 -0.74 11.47
N PRO A 166 -7.20 0.26 11.33
CA PRO A 166 -7.61 1.63 11.52
C PRO A 166 -8.77 1.88 10.56
N ALA A 167 -9.87 2.44 11.06
CA ALA A 167 -10.92 2.98 10.21
C ALA A 167 -10.20 3.84 9.18
N MET A 168 -10.17 3.38 7.93
CA MET A 168 -9.47 4.06 6.86
C MET A 168 -10.18 5.40 6.72
N THR A 169 -9.65 6.46 7.35
CA THR A 169 -9.82 7.80 6.80
C THR A 169 -9.28 7.68 5.39
N ASP A 170 -10.18 7.70 4.43
CA ASP A 170 -9.82 7.61 3.03
C ASP A 170 -8.85 8.76 2.73
N PHE A 171 -7.55 8.45 2.65
CA PHE A 171 -6.51 9.42 2.31
C PHE A 171 -6.37 9.56 0.79
N THR A 172 -7.19 8.86 0.00
CA THR A 172 -7.23 9.01 -1.46
C THR A 172 -7.42 10.47 -1.89
N PRO A 173 -8.28 11.29 -1.25
CA PRO A 173 -8.39 12.72 -1.57
C PRO A 173 -7.07 13.47 -1.39
N VAL A 174 -6.33 13.20 -0.30
CA VAL A 174 -5.04 13.83 -0.02
C VAL A 174 -3.99 13.42 -1.06
N HIS A 175 -3.95 12.13 -1.40
CA HIS A 175 -2.99 11.61 -2.39
C HIS A 175 -3.27 12.11 -3.82
N VAL A 176 -4.55 12.26 -4.18
CA VAL A 176 -4.99 12.82 -5.45
C VAL A 176 -4.65 14.31 -5.51
N GLN A 177 -4.94 15.08 -4.47
CA GLN A 177 -4.59 16.50 -4.42
C GLN A 177 -3.07 16.72 -4.49
N ASP A 178 -2.28 15.91 -3.79
CA ASP A 178 -0.82 15.97 -3.85
C ASP A 178 -0.30 15.75 -5.28
N PHE A 179 -0.82 14.74 -5.99
CA PHE A 179 -0.44 14.46 -7.37
C PHE A 179 -0.89 15.56 -8.33
N LEU A 180 -2.15 16.02 -8.22
CA LEU A 180 -2.68 17.13 -9.02
C LEU A 180 -1.85 18.39 -8.84
N SER A 181 -1.28 18.62 -7.66
CA SER A 181 -0.40 19.75 -7.38
C SER A 181 0.92 19.72 -8.17
N VAL A 182 1.34 18.55 -8.67
CA VAL A 182 2.59 18.35 -9.44
C VAL A 182 2.35 18.53 -10.94
N LEU A 183 1.10 18.41 -11.41
CA LEU A 183 0.74 18.59 -12.81
C LEU A 183 0.79 20.07 -13.20
N LYS A 184 1.17 20.34 -14.44
CA LYS A 184 1.03 21.69 -15.02
C LYS A 184 -0.46 22.04 -15.17
N PRO A 185 -0.83 23.33 -15.22
CA PRO A 185 -2.23 23.73 -15.41
C PRO A 185 -2.90 23.06 -16.62
N GLU A 186 -2.20 22.95 -17.74
CA GLU A 186 -2.70 22.27 -18.95
C GLU A 186 -2.89 20.75 -18.76
N GLU A 187 -1.95 20.09 -18.07
CA GLU A 187 -2.02 18.65 -17.78
C GLU A 187 -3.16 18.34 -16.80
N ARG A 188 -3.37 19.24 -15.82
CA ARG A 188 -4.46 19.16 -14.85
C ARG A 188 -5.81 19.32 -15.51
N ALA A 189 -5.99 20.31 -16.38
CA ALA A 189 -7.24 20.52 -17.12
C ALA A 189 -7.62 19.30 -17.97
N VAL A 190 -6.64 18.72 -18.69
CA VAL A 190 -6.86 17.48 -19.47
C VAL A 190 -7.27 16.31 -18.57
N LEU A 191 -6.67 16.18 -17.38
CA LEU A 191 -7.00 15.12 -16.43
C LEU A 191 -8.38 15.32 -15.79
N GLU A 192 -8.74 16.54 -15.40
CA GLU A 192 -10.03 16.88 -14.80
C GLU A 192 -11.18 16.61 -15.79
N LEU A 193 -11.03 17.03 -17.04
CA LEU A 193 -12.01 16.73 -18.10
C LEU A 193 -12.11 15.22 -18.35
N ARG A 194 -10.98 14.49 -18.29
CA ARG A 194 -10.98 13.03 -18.42
C ARG A 194 -11.63 12.33 -17.22
N MET A 195 -11.54 12.89 -16.02
CA MET A 195 -12.21 12.41 -14.81
C MET A 195 -13.73 12.65 -14.85
N GLN A 196 -14.19 13.58 -15.68
CA GLN A 196 -15.60 13.80 -16.01
C GLN A 196 -16.06 12.90 -17.18
N ASP A 197 -15.37 11.79 -17.41
CA ASP A 197 -15.64 10.78 -18.45
C ASP A 197 -15.60 11.26 -19.91
N GLN A 198 -15.15 12.49 -20.18
CA GLN A 198 -15.03 12.99 -21.55
C GLN A 198 -14.04 12.18 -22.39
N THR A 199 -14.36 11.97 -23.66
CA THR A 199 -13.49 11.27 -24.60
C THR A 199 -12.29 12.14 -25.00
N GLN A 200 -11.20 11.51 -25.48
CA GLN A 200 -10.02 12.28 -25.90
C GLN A 200 -10.32 13.25 -27.05
N THR A 201 -11.33 12.96 -27.86
CA THR A 201 -11.80 13.81 -28.95
C THR A 201 -12.56 15.01 -28.39
N GLU A 202 -13.50 14.80 -27.47
CA GLU A 202 -14.25 15.87 -26.79
C GLU A 202 -13.32 16.82 -26.01
N ILE A 203 -12.32 16.27 -25.30
CA ILE A 203 -11.32 17.07 -24.58
C ILE A 203 -10.50 17.91 -25.57
N ALA A 204 -10.16 17.34 -26.74
CA ALA A 204 -9.39 18.03 -27.76
C ALA A 204 -10.18 19.19 -28.37
N GLU A 205 -11.46 18.97 -28.67
CA GLU A 205 -12.40 19.99 -29.17
C GLU A 205 -12.57 21.12 -28.13
N GLY A 206 -12.82 20.77 -26.86
CA GLY A 206 -12.99 21.74 -25.78
C GLY A 206 -11.74 22.58 -25.47
N LEU A 207 -10.54 22.07 -25.76
CA LEU A 207 -9.27 22.78 -25.56
C LEU A 207 -8.70 23.40 -26.85
N GLY A 208 -9.37 23.24 -28.01
CA GLY A 208 -8.87 23.69 -29.31
C GLY A 208 -7.54 23.03 -29.70
N LYS A 209 -7.35 21.75 -29.35
CA LYS A 209 -6.15 20.95 -29.64
C LYS A 209 -6.49 19.72 -30.48
N SER A 210 -5.48 18.99 -30.93
CA SER A 210 -5.69 17.71 -31.60
C SER A 210 -5.85 16.55 -30.60
N GLN A 211 -6.62 15.53 -30.95
CA GLN A 211 -6.77 14.32 -30.14
C GLN A 211 -5.41 13.65 -29.84
N VAL A 212 -4.47 13.69 -30.80
CA VAL A 212 -3.11 13.17 -30.63
C VAL A 212 -2.34 13.94 -29.55
N TYR A 213 -2.55 15.26 -29.44
CA TYR A 213 -1.95 16.08 -28.38
C TYR A 213 -2.48 15.68 -27.00
N VAL A 214 -3.80 15.50 -26.85
CA VAL A 214 -4.44 15.03 -25.61
C VAL A 214 -3.93 13.63 -25.21
N SER A 215 -3.84 12.71 -26.17
CA SER A 215 -3.29 11.36 -25.95
C SER A 215 -1.85 11.38 -25.42
N ARG A 216 -0.98 12.22 -26.01
CA ARG A 216 0.40 12.41 -25.54
C ARG A 216 0.45 12.98 -24.13
N ILE A 217 -0.43 13.92 -23.79
CA ILE A 217 -0.54 14.47 -22.43
C ILE A 217 -0.97 13.39 -21.43
N LEU A 218 -2.04 12.63 -21.72
CA LEU A 218 -2.51 11.56 -20.83
C LEU A 218 -1.44 10.49 -20.58
N LYS A 219 -0.70 10.11 -21.64
CA LYS A 219 0.45 9.20 -21.50
C LYS A 219 1.52 9.78 -20.59
N LYS A 220 1.87 11.05 -20.75
CA LYS A 220 2.84 11.75 -19.91
C LYS A 220 2.37 11.87 -18.45
N ILE A 221 1.09 12.11 -18.21
CA ILE A 221 0.48 12.13 -16.86
C ILE A 221 0.58 10.74 -16.23
N LYS A 222 0.30 9.67 -16.99
CA LYS A 222 0.47 8.30 -16.52
C LYS A 222 1.91 8.00 -16.13
N ASP A 223 2.88 8.43 -16.93
CA ASP A 223 4.31 8.25 -16.63
C ASP A 223 4.76 9.09 -15.41
N LYS A 224 4.17 10.27 -15.21
CA LYS A 224 4.38 11.03 -13.97
C LYS A 224 3.73 10.36 -12.77
N TYR A 225 2.55 9.78 -12.93
CA TYR A 225 1.88 9.09 -11.82
C TYR A 225 2.69 7.88 -11.35
N THR A 226 3.23 7.07 -12.27
CA THR A 226 4.09 5.94 -11.92
C THR A 226 5.36 6.39 -11.19
N GLN A 227 5.98 7.49 -11.64
CA GLN A 227 7.13 8.09 -10.96
C GLN A 227 6.78 8.73 -9.60
N PHE A 228 5.56 9.24 -9.43
CA PHE A 228 5.06 9.80 -8.18
C PHE A 228 4.81 8.70 -7.14
N GLN A 229 4.19 7.60 -7.56
CA GLN A 229 4.04 6.40 -6.73
C GLN A 229 5.39 5.80 -6.33
N ALA A 230 6.38 5.81 -7.23
CA ALA A 230 7.75 5.39 -6.93
C ALA A 230 8.53 6.36 -6.02
N GLY A 231 7.93 7.50 -5.63
CA GLY A 231 8.54 8.51 -4.77
C GLY A 231 9.56 9.41 -5.45
N THR A 232 9.81 9.25 -6.75
CA THR A 232 10.82 10.00 -7.52
C THR A 232 10.39 11.44 -7.81
N LEU A 233 9.09 11.67 -8.04
CA LEU A 233 8.53 13.01 -8.32
C LEU A 233 8.34 13.90 -7.08
N LYS A 234 8.54 13.39 -5.86
CA LYS A 234 8.59 14.22 -4.63
C LYS A 234 9.72 15.28 -4.67
N ASN A 235 10.65 15.18 -5.63
CA ASN A 235 11.81 16.05 -5.74
C ASN A 235 11.67 17.21 -6.76
N LEU A 236 10.67 17.23 -7.65
CA LEU A 236 10.61 18.22 -8.75
C LEU A 236 10.05 19.60 -8.37
N LYS A 237 9.35 19.74 -7.23
CA LYS A 237 8.98 21.09 -6.70
C LYS A 237 10.12 21.80 -5.98
N ARG A 238 11.20 21.11 -5.59
CA ARG A 238 12.32 21.73 -4.87
C ARG A 238 13.31 22.45 -5.79
N GLU A 239 13.34 22.12 -7.08
CA GLU A 239 14.25 22.77 -8.05
C GLU A 239 13.59 23.92 -8.81
N ALA A 240 12.29 23.84 -9.14
CA ALA A 240 11.61 24.88 -9.92
C ALA A 240 11.32 26.18 -9.13
N ILE A 241 11.24 26.11 -7.78
CA ILE A 241 11.00 27.30 -6.93
C ILE A 241 12.30 28.13 -6.74
N ASN A 242 13.47 27.57 -7.03
CA ASN A 242 14.76 28.25 -6.81
C ASN A 242 15.27 29.04 -8.03
N MET A 243 14.59 29.00 -9.18
CA MET A 243 15.03 29.70 -10.41
C MET A 243 14.25 30.99 -10.71
N SER A 244 13.15 31.28 -10.02
CA SER A 244 12.30 32.46 -10.28
C SER A 244 12.36 33.56 -9.22
N ARG A 245 13.23 33.47 -8.21
CA ARG A 245 13.44 34.53 -7.20
C ARG A 245 14.61 35.46 -7.55
N GLY A 246 14.61 35.96 -8.78
CA GLY A 246 15.64 36.87 -9.27
C GLY A 246 15.11 37.78 -10.36
N ARG A 247 14.05 38.53 -10.08
CA ARG A 247 13.68 39.79 -10.74
C ARG A 247 12.49 40.38 -9.99
N GLY A 248 12.73 41.48 -9.29
CA GLY A 248 11.66 42.27 -8.72
C GLY A 248 10.81 42.85 -9.84
N ASN A 249 9.49 42.66 -9.76
CA ASN A 249 8.55 43.50 -10.48
C ASN A 249 7.85 44.37 -9.44
N GLN A 250 8.07 45.69 -9.56
CA GLN A 250 7.18 46.68 -8.97
C GLN A 250 5.76 46.40 -9.48
N MET A 251 4.83 46.10 -8.56
CA MET A 251 3.42 46.03 -8.89
C MET A 251 2.85 47.44 -8.93
N VAL A 252 2.20 47.77 -10.04
CA VAL A 252 1.33 48.94 -10.17
C VAL A 252 0.09 48.68 -9.32
N SER A 253 -0.09 49.47 -8.27
CA SER A 253 -1.29 49.46 -7.43
C SER A 253 -2.44 50.12 -8.20
N ASN A 254 -3.51 49.37 -8.48
CA ASN A 254 -4.74 49.92 -9.03
C ASN A 254 -5.71 50.15 -7.84
N PRO A 255 -6.01 51.40 -7.45
CA PRO A 255 -6.85 51.70 -6.29
C PRO A 255 -8.31 51.44 -6.65
N GLY A 256 -8.80 50.23 -6.36
CA GLY A 256 -10.19 49.83 -6.64
C GLY A 256 -10.42 48.31 -6.73
N ILE A 257 -9.36 47.50 -6.67
CA ILE A 257 -9.47 46.04 -6.69
C ILE A 257 -9.09 45.50 -5.30
N GLU A 258 -10.08 44.97 -4.58
CA GLU A 258 -9.83 44.10 -3.42
C GLU A 258 -9.47 42.71 -3.92
N TRP A 259 -8.27 42.26 -3.55
CA TRP A 259 -7.81 40.90 -3.83
C TRP A 259 -8.09 40.03 -2.61
N PHE A 260 -8.88 38.96 -2.80
CA PHE A 260 -9.00 37.91 -1.80
C PHE A 260 -7.67 37.14 -1.72
N VAL A 261 -7.00 37.22 -0.57
CA VAL A 261 -5.81 36.43 -0.24
C VAL A 261 -6.24 35.45 0.84
N ASP A 262 -6.17 34.16 0.53
CA ASP A 262 -6.34 33.09 1.51
C ASP A 262 -5.33 33.35 2.64
N GLU A 263 -5.80 33.55 3.88
CA GLU A 263 -4.94 33.83 5.02
C GLU A 263 -3.86 32.75 5.05
N VAL A 264 -2.61 33.13 4.75
CA VAL A 264 -1.47 32.24 4.95
C VAL A 264 -1.54 31.81 6.39
N VAL A 265 -1.96 30.56 6.64
CA VAL A 265 -2.10 30.00 7.99
C VAL A 265 -0.77 30.23 8.69
N GLN A 266 -0.76 31.24 9.53
CA GLN A 266 0.42 31.68 10.21
C GLN A 266 0.75 30.59 11.22
N THR A 267 1.74 29.74 10.91
CA THR A 267 2.13 28.69 11.87
C THR A 267 2.54 29.34 13.18
N ASN A 268 1.89 28.97 14.27
CA ASN A 268 2.20 29.49 15.59
C ASN A 268 3.60 29.01 16.03
N PRO A 269 4.29 29.77 16.90
CA PRO A 269 5.54 29.32 17.53
C PRO A 269 5.32 28.02 18.31
N THR A 270 6.00 26.94 17.92
CA THR A 270 5.75 25.60 18.49
C THR A 270 7.02 24.83 18.76
N ILE A 271 6.93 23.93 19.74
CA ILE A 271 7.98 22.99 20.12
C ILE A 271 7.44 21.56 20.03
N GLY A 272 8.15 20.71 19.29
CA GLY A 272 7.83 19.30 19.14
C GLY A 272 8.70 18.41 20.02
N LEU A 273 8.09 17.41 20.66
CA LEU A 273 8.79 16.37 21.43
C LEU A 273 8.63 15.02 20.74
N ASN A 274 9.74 14.32 20.52
CA ASN A 274 9.76 12.95 19.99
C ASN A 274 10.81 12.08 20.67
N SER A 275 10.88 10.80 20.24
CA SER A 275 11.83 9.82 20.77
C SER A 275 13.32 10.19 20.57
N GLN A 276 13.62 11.12 19.66
CA GLN A 276 14.98 11.58 19.38
C GLN A 276 15.36 12.88 20.11
N GLY A 277 14.39 13.62 20.66
CA GLY A 277 14.62 14.84 21.42
C GLY A 277 13.56 15.91 21.20
N MET A 278 13.99 17.18 21.25
CA MET A 278 13.13 18.35 21.20
C MET A 278 13.45 19.20 19.96
N TYR A 279 12.42 19.70 19.29
CA TYR A 279 12.48 20.45 18.05
C TYR A 279 11.78 21.80 18.18
N PHE A 280 12.39 22.86 17.64
CA PHE A 280 11.88 24.21 17.62
C PHE A 280 11.60 24.62 16.17
N ASN A 281 10.36 25.03 15.87
CA ASN A 281 10.07 25.60 14.56
C ASN A 281 10.72 26.99 14.41
N GLN A 282 10.79 27.51 13.18
CA GLN A 282 11.50 28.76 12.88
C GLN A 282 11.02 29.95 13.73
N ARG A 283 9.71 30.06 13.95
CA ARG A 283 9.14 31.15 14.75
C ARG A 283 9.40 31.00 16.25
N ALA A 284 9.41 29.78 16.79
CA ALA A 284 9.87 29.54 18.17
C ALA A 284 11.35 29.92 18.33
N VAL A 285 12.20 29.65 17.34
CA VAL A 285 13.61 30.07 17.36
C VAL A 285 13.73 31.60 17.32
N GLN A 286 12.94 32.28 16.49
CA GLN A 286 12.89 33.74 16.43
C GLN A 286 12.37 34.36 17.73
N GLN A 287 11.31 33.78 18.31
CA GLN A 287 10.70 34.26 19.55
C GLN A 287 11.62 34.07 20.75
N ILE A 288 12.32 32.94 20.85
CA ILE A 288 13.31 32.68 21.90
C ILE A 288 14.60 33.50 21.66
N GLY A 289 14.86 33.89 20.41
CA GLY A 289 16.08 34.63 20.03
C GLY A 289 17.35 33.76 20.00
N CYS A 290 17.22 32.44 19.89
CA CYS A 290 18.35 31.52 19.96
C CYS A 290 18.94 31.18 18.58
N LYS A 291 20.22 30.78 18.56
CA LYS A 291 20.98 30.41 17.35
C LYS A 291 21.57 29.02 17.47
N ALA A 292 21.85 28.39 16.32
CA ALA A 292 22.58 27.14 16.29
C ALA A 292 23.95 27.29 17.01
N GLY A 293 24.29 26.34 17.87
CA GLY A 293 25.51 26.38 18.66
C GLY A 293 25.34 26.91 20.09
N GLN A 294 24.27 27.65 20.39
CA GLN A 294 23.94 28.08 21.76
C GLN A 294 23.35 26.93 22.58
N CYS A 295 23.37 27.08 23.90
CA CYS A 295 22.82 26.12 24.85
C CYS A 295 21.48 26.60 25.40
N VAL A 296 20.62 25.65 25.74
CA VAL A 296 19.37 25.90 26.45
C VAL A 296 19.23 24.98 27.64
N GLN A 297 18.64 25.49 28.72
CA GLN A 297 18.24 24.73 29.89
C GLN A 297 16.77 24.38 29.80
N ILE A 298 16.41 23.21 30.33
CA ILE A 298 15.05 22.70 30.33
C ILE A 298 14.70 22.35 31.77
N GLY A 299 13.74 23.08 32.34
CA GLY A 299 13.16 22.83 33.65
C GLY A 299 11.80 22.14 33.51
N TYR A 300 11.40 21.37 34.52
CA TYR A 300 10.04 20.83 34.64
C TYR A 300 9.43 21.40 35.91
N ASP A 301 8.35 22.16 35.74
CA ASP A 301 7.55 22.65 36.86
C ASP A 301 6.38 21.68 37.07
N ALA A 302 6.26 21.20 38.31
CA ALA A 302 5.25 20.21 38.69
C ALA A 302 3.92 20.87 39.13
N ALA A 303 3.92 22.15 39.47
CA ALA A 303 2.75 22.85 40.01
C ALA A 303 1.72 23.19 38.91
N GLY A 304 2.20 23.66 37.76
CA GLY A 304 1.47 23.60 36.49
C GLY A 304 2.32 22.74 35.57
N PRO A 305 1.87 21.59 35.03
CA PRO A 305 2.71 20.65 34.28
C PRO A 305 3.26 21.31 33.00
N ARG A 306 4.37 22.04 33.14
CA ARG A 306 4.97 22.87 32.10
C ARG A 306 6.47 22.60 32.03
N LEU A 307 7.00 22.66 30.81
CA LEU A 307 8.45 22.67 30.59
C LEU A 307 8.91 24.09 30.38
N ILE A 308 9.85 24.53 31.20
CA ILE A 308 10.46 25.85 31.15
C ILE A 308 11.73 25.75 30.31
N ILE A 309 11.93 26.73 29.43
CA ILE A 309 13.02 26.78 28.45
C ILE A 309 13.71 28.12 28.59
N GLN A 310 15.01 28.06 28.83
CA GLN A 310 15.85 29.25 29.01
C GLN A 310 17.11 29.13 28.17
N VAL A 311 17.49 30.19 27.46
CA VAL A 311 18.80 30.29 26.81
C VAL A 311 19.85 30.55 27.89
N SER A 312 20.92 29.76 27.88
CA SER A 312 22.00 29.84 28.88
C SER A 312 23.32 29.45 28.24
N ASP A 313 24.43 29.91 28.82
CA ASP A 313 25.77 29.51 28.37
C ASP A 313 26.06 28.03 28.68
N ASN A 314 25.36 27.46 29.67
CA ASN A 314 25.49 26.06 30.07
C ASN A 314 24.18 25.30 29.88
N GLY A 315 24.21 24.18 29.15
CA GLY A 315 23.02 23.37 28.93
C GLY A 315 23.08 22.49 27.69
N LEU A 316 21.93 22.25 27.09
CA LEU A 316 21.76 21.40 25.92
C LEU A 316 22.01 22.19 24.64
N LYS A 317 23.04 21.79 23.89
CA LYS A 317 23.45 22.48 22.66
C LYS A 317 22.43 22.33 21.52
N LEU A 318 21.98 23.45 20.96
CA LEU A 318 21.10 23.53 19.81
C LEU A 318 21.88 23.22 18.51
N ARG A 319 21.31 22.37 17.66
CA ARG A 319 21.87 22.03 16.35
C ARG A 319 20.86 22.30 15.25
N VAL A 320 21.36 22.67 14.07
CA VAL A 320 20.54 22.76 12.86
C VAL A 320 20.01 21.37 12.53
N GLN A 321 18.73 21.26 12.22
CA GLN A 321 18.17 20.01 11.73
C GLN A 321 18.76 19.71 10.33
N LYS A 322 19.42 18.55 10.18
CA LYS A 322 20.12 18.12 8.94
C LYS A 322 19.27 18.10 7.66
N SER A 323 17.96 18.35 7.76
CA SER A 323 16.99 18.33 6.66
C SER A 323 16.33 19.68 6.38
N ASP A 324 16.67 20.76 7.10
CA ASP A 324 15.90 22.01 7.03
C ASP A 324 16.76 23.25 6.73
N LYS A 325 16.36 24.02 5.71
CA LYS A 325 16.92 25.35 5.37
C LYS A 325 16.14 26.49 6.03
N ASN A 326 15.10 26.19 6.82
CA ASN A 326 14.18 27.19 7.41
C ASN A 326 14.56 27.66 8.83
N GLY A 327 15.84 27.58 9.26
CA GLY A 327 16.26 28.16 10.55
C GLY A 327 15.71 27.45 11.80
N THR A 328 15.25 26.21 11.67
CA THR A 328 14.71 25.40 12.77
C THR A 328 15.82 24.72 13.56
N LEU A 329 15.68 24.64 14.88
CA LEU A 329 16.70 24.10 15.77
C LEU A 329 16.23 22.83 16.48
N ARG A 330 17.18 21.96 16.83
CA ARG A 330 16.90 20.70 17.52
C ARG A 330 17.94 20.39 18.59
N ILE A 331 17.46 19.75 19.65
CA ILE A 331 18.28 19.09 20.67
C ILE A 331 18.16 17.58 20.46
N THR A 332 19.29 16.90 20.30
CA THR A 332 19.34 15.43 20.26
C THR A 332 20.08 14.92 21.48
N ASN A 333 19.36 14.45 22.49
CA ASN A 333 19.97 13.93 23.71
C ASN A 333 19.11 12.80 24.30
N LYS A 334 19.67 11.59 24.38
CA LYS A 334 18.97 10.41 24.93
C LYS A 334 18.68 10.54 26.45
N ARG A 335 19.50 11.29 27.19
CA ARG A 335 19.25 11.54 28.63
C ARG A 335 18.05 12.47 28.84
N LEU A 336 17.89 13.46 27.96
CA LEU A 336 16.71 14.33 27.97
C LEU A 336 15.43 13.53 27.72
N THR A 337 15.42 12.66 26.70
CA THR A 337 14.23 11.86 26.39
C THR A 337 13.89 10.85 27.49
N GLY A 338 14.90 10.28 28.15
CA GLY A 338 14.71 9.46 29.35
C GLY A 338 14.12 10.24 30.53
N TRP A 339 14.64 11.44 30.80
CA TRP A 339 14.16 12.32 31.87
C TRP A 339 12.70 12.78 31.63
N LEU A 340 12.34 13.13 30.39
CA LEU A 340 10.96 13.48 30.02
C LEU A 340 9.98 12.31 30.23
N ARG A 341 10.40 11.07 29.93
CA ARG A 341 9.59 9.87 30.21
C ARG A 341 9.38 9.65 31.70
N GLN A 342 10.41 9.86 32.51
CA GLN A 342 10.31 9.74 33.98
C GLN A 342 9.29 10.74 34.55
N LYS A 343 9.20 11.94 33.96
CA LYS A 343 8.22 12.97 34.33
C LYS A 343 6.84 12.78 33.66
N LYS A 344 6.61 11.64 33.01
CA LYS A 344 5.35 11.28 32.31
C LYS A 344 4.92 12.29 31.24
N VAL A 345 5.89 12.97 30.61
CA VAL A 345 5.61 13.92 29.53
C VAL A 345 5.28 13.17 28.23
N PRO A 346 4.16 13.49 27.53
CA PRO A 346 3.83 12.86 26.25
C PRO A 346 4.84 13.23 25.15
N ILE A 347 5.66 12.26 24.74
CA ILE A 347 6.76 12.41 23.77
C ILE A 347 6.36 11.98 22.35
N SER A 348 5.29 12.55 21.80
CA SER A 348 4.93 12.46 20.36
C SER A 348 4.01 13.62 19.96
N LYS A 349 4.12 14.76 20.66
CA LYS A 349 3.17 15.87 20.54
C LYS A 349 3.89 17.20 20.28
N ARG A 350 3.15 18.16 19.72
CA ARG A 350 3.58 19.55 19.55
C ARG A 350 2.85 20.42 20.57
N TYR A 351 3.57 21.39 21.09
CA TYR A 351 3.08 22.29 22.12
C TYR A 351 3.31 23.74 21.67
N ALA A 352 2.35 24.61 21.96
CA ALA A 352 2.45 26.02 21.67
C ALA A 352 3.46 26.65 22.63
N LEU A 353 4.38 27.46 22.10
CA LEU A 353 5.33 28.20 22.91
C LEU A 353 4.64 29.41 23.53
N GLN A 354 4.72 29.53 24.85
CA GLN A 354 4.25 30.68 25.60
C GLN A 354 5.45 31.41 26.22
N ALA A 355 5.30 32.71 26.42
CA ALA A 355 6.27 33.55 27.13
C ALA A 355 5.62 34.03 28.43
N ASP A 356 6.34 33.90 29.54
CA ASP A 356 5.92 34.49 30.80
C ASP A 356 6.45 35.94 30.85
N THR A 357 5.54 36.91 30.77
CA THR A 357 5.88 38.34 30.68
C THR A 357 6.57 38.87 31.93
N ASP A 358 6.39 38.21 33.08
CA ASP A 358 6.90 38.70 34.36
C ASP A 358 8.29 38.13 34.70
N SER A 359 8.61 36.93 34.19
CA SER A 359 9.83 36.19 34.55
C SER A 359 10.83 36.04 33.39
N GLY A 360 10.44 36.39 32.16
CA GLY A 360 11.30 36.35 30.99
C GLY A 360 11.65 34.94 30.50
N PHE A 361 11.00 33.91 31.05
CA PHE A 361 11.17 32.53 30.62
C PHE A 361 10.14 32.12 29.56
N TYR A 362 10.54 31.20 28.68
CA TYR A 362 9.63 30.57 27.74
C TYR A 362 9.16 29.23 28.30
N TYR A 363 7.92 28.86 28.06
CA TYR A 363 7.41 27.57 28.52
C TYR A 363 6.43 26.93 27.55
N ILE A 364 6.23 25.63 27.72
CA ILE A 364 5.17 24.87 27.05
C ILE A 364 4.29 24.20 28.10
N GLU A 365 2.98 24.39 28.01
CA GLU A 365 2.00 23.72 28.87
C GLU A 365 1.70 22.32 28.34
N LEU A 366 1.91 21.28 29.15
CA LEU A 366 1.75 19.90 28.70
C LEU A 366 0.27 19.48 28.54
N SER A 367 -0.66 20.30 29.04
CA SER A 367 -2.11 20.14 28.88
C SER A 367 -2.64 20.73 27.56
N ARG A 368 -1.91 21.66 26.92
CA ARG A 368 -2.34 22.32 25.68
C ARG A 368 -1.50 21.85 24.49
N HIS A 369 -2.13 21.12 23.57
CA HIS A 369 -1.51 20.69 22.32
C HIS A 369 -1.76 21.71 21.22
N ALA A 370 -0.75 21.93 20.36
CA ALA A 370 -0.78 22.89 19.27
C ALA A 370 -1.17 22.27 17.92
#